data_AF-A0A1W6CJC0-F1
#
_entry.id   AF-A0A1W6CJC0-F1
#
_cell.length_a   1.000
_cell.length_b   1.000
_cell.length_c   1.000
_cell.angle_alpha   90.00
_cell.angle_beta   90.00
_cell.angle_gamma   90.00
#
_symmetry.space_group_name_H-M   'P 1'
#
loop_
_entity.id
_entity.type
_entity.pdbx_description
1 polymer ?
#
loop_
_entity_poly.entity_id
_entity_poly.type
_entity_poly.pdbx_seq_one_letter_code
_entity_poly.pdbx_strand_id
1 'polypeptide(L)' 'MDAATLEMVLTAYDETVQDALAAGRGDAIAHAEGLTAASMLLAAVTGVEDAAARAEVEALDPRQRLAA' A
#
# COMPACT_ATOMS: atom_id res chain seq x y z
N MET A 1 8.20 -5.38 -9.79
CA MET A 1 8.52 -4.04 -9.26
C MET A 1 10.02 -3.84 -9.06
N ASP A 2 10.57 -2.68 -9.44
CA ASP A 2 11.96 -2.32 -9.09
C ASP A 2 12.07 -1.80 -7.64
N ALA A 3 13.30 -1.58 -7.15
CA ALA A 3 13.52 -1.19 -5.75
C ALA A 3 12.91 0.16 -5.39
N ALA A 4 13.01 1.15 -6.28
CA ALA A 4 12.47 2.49 -6.03
C ALA A 4 10.93 2.47 -5.97
N THR A 5 10.29 1.79 -6.92
CA THR A 5 8.83 1.65 -6.93
C THR A 5 8.35 0.87 -5.70
N LEU A 6 9.10 -0.16 -5.28
CA LEU A 6 8.78 -0.92 -4.08
C LEU A 6 8.83 -0.06 -2.82
N GLU A 7 9.88 0.75 -2.66
CA GLU A 7 9.99 1.68 -1.53
C GLU A 7 8.80 2.64 -1.52
N MET A 8 8.47 3.25 -2.66
CA MET A 8 7.33 4.17 -2.75
C MET A 8 6.00 3.50 -2.36
N VAL A 9 5.74 2.28 -2.84
CA VAL A 9 4.53 1.50 -2.54
C VAL A 9 4.43 1.18 -1.04
N LEU A 10 5.54 0.76 -0.41
CA LEU A 10 5.58 0.45 1.02
C LEU A 10 5.40 1.71 1.88
N THR A 11 6.01 2.83 1.49
CA THR A 11 5.84 4.11 2.19
C THR A 11 4.40 4.60 2.11
N ALA A 12 3.78 4.58 0.93
CA ALA A 12 2.38 5.00 0.79
C ALA A 12 1.41 4.11 1.60
N TYR A 13 1.69 2.81 1.66
CA TYR A 13 0.95 1.89 2.53
C TYR A 13 1.10 2.30 4.01
N ASP A 14 2.34 2.45 4.49
CA ASP A 14 2.61 2.69 5.92
C ASP A 14 2.08 4.06 6.36
N GLU A 15 2.36 5.13 5.63
CA GLU A 15 1.89 6.48 5.96
C GLU A 15 0.36 6.52 6.08
N THR A 16 -0.35 5.89 5.14
CA THR A 16 -1.81 5.83 5.17
C THR A 16 -2.33 4.99 6.34
N VAL A 17 -1.66 3.88 6.67
CA VAL A 17 -2.01 3.07 7.85
C VAL A 17 -1.80 3.88 9.14
N GLN A 18 -0.66 4.56 9.29
CA GLN A 18 -0.36 5.38 10.46
C GLN A 18 -1.38 6.53 10.60
N ASP A 19 -1.74 7.19 9.50
CA ASP A 19 -2.74 8.27 9.49
C ASP A 19 -4.13 7.75 9.90
N ALA A 20 -4.55 6.61 9.34
CA ALA A 20 -5.84 6.00 9.69
C ALA A 20 -5.89 5.57 11.16
N LEU A 21 -4.81 4.98 11.69
CA LEU A 21 -4.69 4.63 13.10
C LEU A 21 -4.67 5.86 14.01
N ALA A 22 -3.94 6.92 13.62
CA ALA A 22 -3.89 8.19 14.34
C ALA A 22 -5.27 8.89 14.38
N ALA A 23 -6.07 8.69 13.33
CA ALA A 23 -7.48 9.12 13.28
C ALA A 23 -8.44 8.24 14.10
N GLY A 24 -7.94 7.22 14.81
CA GLY A 24 -8.72 6.32 15.65
C GLY A 24 -9.49 5.25 14.87
N ARG A 25 -9.15 4.99 13.60
CA ARG A 25 -9.74 3.90 12.82
C ARG A 25 -9.18 2.55 13.32
N GLY A 26 -10.00 1.50 13.20
CA GLY A 26 -9.57 0.15 13.55
C GLY A 26 -8.54 -0.41 12.57
N ASP A 27 -7.75 -1.39 13.02
CA ASP A 27 -6.66 -2.01 12.26
C ASP A 27 -7.08 -2.49 10.86
N ALA A 28 -8.24 -3.16 10.75
CA ALA A 28 -8.74 -3.66 9.47
C ALA A 28 -9.06 -2.53 8.48
N ILE A 29 -9.56 -1.39 8.98
CA ILE A 29 -9.87 -0.22 8.16
C ILE A 29 -8.57 0.46 7.71
N ALA A 30 -7.64 0.67 8.64
CA ALA A 30 -6.33 1.24 8.34
C ALA A 30 -5.58 0.41 7.30
N HIS A 31 -5.61 -0.92 7.44
CA HIS A 31 -5.02 -1.84 6.48
C HIS A 31 -5.64 -1.72 5.08
N ALA A 32 -6.98 -1.68 4.99
CA ALA A 32 -7.68 -1.53 3.72
C ALA A 32 -7.37 -0.19 3.04
N GLU A 33 -7.23 0.88 3.82
CA GLU A 33 -6.84 2.21 3.31
C GLU A 33 -5.40 2.23 2.81
N GLY A 34 -4.45 1.68 3.57
CA GLY A 34 -3.07 1.55 3.12
C GLY A 34 -2.94 0.74 1.84
N LEU A 35 -3.67 -0.38 1.76
CA LEU A 35 -3.75 -1.20 0.55
C LEU A 35 -4.29 -0.41 -0.65
N THR A 36 -5.30 0.43 -0.43
CA THR A 36 -5.87 1.30 -1.47
C THR A 36 -4.86 2.34 -1.94
N ALA A 37 -4.22 3.06 -1.01
CA ALA A 37 -3.24 4.10 -1.31
C ALA A 37 -2.02 3.55 -2.08
N ALA A 38 -1.47 2.44 -1.61
CA ALA A 38 -0.35 1.77 -2.27
C ALA A 38 -0.70 1.28 -3.69
N SER A 39 -1.91 0.78 -3.89
CA SER A 39 -2.38 0.33 -5.21
C SER A 39 -2.59 1.49 -6.17
N MET A 40 -3.20 2.58 -5.71
CA MET A 40 -3.38 3.81 -6.49
C MET A 40 -2.03 4.41 -6.89
N LEU A 41 -1.07 4.43 -5.97
CA LEU A 41 0.28 4.89 -6.26
C LEU A 41 0.95 4.00 -7.31
N LEU A 42 0.89 2.67 -7.15
CA LEU A 42 1.48 1.73 -8.10
C LEU A 42 0.91 1.93 -9.51
N ALA A 43 -0.41 2.03 -9.63
CA ALA A 43 -1.08 2.31 -10.89
C ALA A 43 -0.61 3.64 -11.50
N ALA A 44 -0.50 4.70 -10.68
CA ALA A 44 -0.08 6.03 -11.14
C ALA A 44 1.35 6.07 -11.68
N VAL A 45 2.29 5.35 -11.04
CA VAL A 45 3.72 5.42 -11.41
C VAL A 45 4.13 4.42 -12.49
N THR A 46 3.35 3.36 -12.70
CA THR A 46 3.66 2.32 -13.70
C THR A 46 2.71 2.29 -14.90
N GLY A 47 1.53 2.91 -14.77
CA GLY A 47 0.48 2.88 -15.79
C GLY A 47 -0.28 1.55 -15.89
N VAL A 48 -0.09 0.62 -14.94
CA VAL A 48 -0.87 -0.62 -14.90
C VAL A 48 -2.31 -0.34 -14.43
N GLU A 49 -3.27 -1.16 -14.87
CA GLU A 49 -4.66 -1.00 -14.48
C GLU A 49 -4.87 -1.19 -12.96
N ASP A 50 -5.80 -0.45 -12.37
CA ASP A 50 -6.06 -0.43 -10.92
C ASP A 50 -6.26 -1.84 -10.33
N ALA A 51 -6.98 -2.72 -11.03
CA ALA A 51 -7.22 -4.09 -10.57
C ALA A 51 -5.92 -4.92 -10.55
N ALA A 52 -5.03 -4.72 -11.51
CA ALA A 52 -3.74 -5.38 -11.56
C ALA A 52 -2.79 -4.82 -10.50
N ALA A 53 -2.76 -3.50 -10.31
CA ALA A 53 -2.02 -2.85 -9.24
C ALA A 53 -2.45 -3.36 -7.86
N ARG A 54 -3.78 -3.46 -7.65
CA ARG A 54 -4.35 -3.99 -6.41
C ARG A 54 -3.87 -5.41 -6.13
N ALA A 55 -3.95 -6.29 -7.13
CA ALA A 55 -3.50 -7.67 -6.99
C ALA A 55 -1.99 -7.78 -6.69
N GLU A 56 -1.16 -6.95 -7.34
CA GLU A 56 0.29 -6.93 -7.09
C GLU A 56 0.61 -6.44 -5.66
N VAL A 57 -0.07 -5.40 -5.18
CA VAL A 57 0.11 -4.89 -3.80
C VAL A 57 -0.38 -5.89 -2.75
N GLU A 58 -1.48 -6.61 -2.99
CA GLU A 58 -1.91 -7.68 -2.06
C GLU A 58 -0.93 -8.84 -2.03
N ALA A 59 -0.42 -9.26 -3.19
CA ALA A 59 0.55 -10.34 -3.31
C ALA A 59 1.91 -9.98 -2.67
N LEU A 60 2.23 -8.69 -2.55
CA LEU A 60 3.44 -8.20 -1.88
C LEU A 60 3.42 -8.44 -0.36
N ASP A 61 2.23 -8.50 0.25
CA ASP A 61 2.01 -8.43 1.70
C ASP A 61 2.80 -7.29 2.37
N PRO A 62 2.38 -6.02 2.18
CA PRO A 62 3.13 -4.85 2.67
C PRO A 62 3.35 -4.87 4.18
N ARG A 63 2.38 -5.41 4.94
CA ARG A 63 2.47 -5.55 6.39
C ARG A 63 3.58 -6.52 6.77
N GLN A 64 3.66 -7.68 6.12
CA GLN A 64 4.75 -8.62 6.34
C GLN A 64 6.11 -8.02 5.92
N ARG A 65 6.16 -7.29 4.80
CA ARG A 65 7.40 -6.69 4.27
C ARG A 65 7.96 -5.59 5.16
N LEU A 66 7.12 -4.80 5.81
CA LEU A 66 7.54 -3.75 6.75
C LEU A 66 7.96 -4.28 8.12
N ALA A 67 7.58 -5.52 8.46
CA ALA A 67 7.95 -6.16 9.71
C ALA A 67 9.29 -6.94 9.65
N ALA A 68 9.88 -7.06 8.46
CA ALA A 68 11.09 -7.83 8.17
C ALA A 68 12.35 -6.95 8.10
#